data_AF-A0A7S2W119-F1
#
_entry.id   AF-A0A7S2W119-F1
#
_cell.length_a   1.000
_cell.length_b   1.000
_cell.length_c   1.000
_cell.angle_alpha   90.00
_cell.angle_beta   90.00
_cell.angle_gamma   90.00
#
_symmetry.space_group_name_H-M   'P 1'
#
loop_
_entity.id
_entity.type
_entity.pdbx_description
1 polymer ?
#
loop_
_entity_poly.entity_id
_entity_poly.type
_entity_poly.pdbx_seq_one_letter_code
_entity_poly.pdbx_strand_id
1 'polypeptide(L)'
;LMVDTFSALREEAAERADTLTNECFICGFHRAAYDDVGILSPTFDNHVKADHNVWNYLYFVMYLRDKDETEFSGVETYVQRMLHKSDQNWIPSRTSFAVEHYKAETARHNAMEQQHHM
;
A
#
# COMPACT_ATOMS: atom_id res chain seq x y z
N LEU A 1 32.76 21.11 -10.56
CA LEU A 1 32.11 21.74 -9.38
C LEU A 1 30.68 22.20 -9.68
N MET A 2 30.42 23.19 -10.53
CA MET A 2 29.02 23.59 -10.85
C MET A 2 28.28 22.55 -11.72
N VAL A 3 28.97 21.93 -12.69
CA VAL A 3 28.38 20.90 -13.56
C VAL A 3 28.00 19.65 -12.77
N ASP A 4 28.84 19.24 -11.81
CA ASP A 4 28.59 18.06 -10.98
C ASP A 4 27.35 18.24 -10.09
N THR A 5 27.11 19.46 -9.58
CA THR A 5 25.91 19.76 -8.79
C THR A 5 24.63 19.74 -9.64
N PHE A 6 24.67 20.24 -10.88
CA PHE A 6 23.50 20.18 -11.75
C PHE A 6 23.18 18.75 -12.19
N SER A 7 24.21 17.94 -12.45
CA SER A 7 24.03 16.52 -12.76
C SER A 7 23.37 15.79 -11.58
N ALA A 8 23.88 15.99 -10.35
CA ALA A 8 23.30 15.38 -9.15
C ALA A 8 21.84 15.78 -8.91
N LEU A 9 21.49 17.06 -9.09
CA LEU A 9 20.09 17.53 -8.95
C LEU A 9 19.15 16.90 -9.98
N ARG A 10 19.63 16.62 -11.20
CA ARG A 10 18.83 15.97 -12.23
C ARG A 10 18.61 14.49 -11.93
N GLU A 11 19.65 13.82 -11.43
CA GLU A 11 19.57 12.43 -11.00
C GLU A 11 18.59 12.28 -9.85
N GLU A 12 18.70 13.13 -8.82
CA GLU A 12 17.76 13.13 -7.69
C GLU A 12 16.31 13.40 -8.12
N ALA A 13 16.09 14.33 -9.06
CA ALA A 13 14.76 14.59 -9.60
C ALA A 13 14.19 13.39 -10.38
N ALA A 14 15.04 12.69 -11.14
CA ALA A 14 14.66 11.50 -11.90
C ALA A 14 14.33 10.33 -10.96
N GLU A 15 15.14 10.10 -9.93
CA GLU A 15 14.88 9.08 -8.90
C GLU A 15 13.55 9.33 -8.19
N ARG A 16 13.28 10.58 -7.75
CA ARG A 16 12.00 10.92 -7.12
C ARG A 16 10.82 10.69 -8.04
N ALA A 17 10.94 11.03 -9.33
CA ALA A 17 9.88 10.81 -10.30
C ALA A 17 9.62 9.32 -10.54
N ASP A 18 10.68 8.50 -10.57
CA ASP A 18 10.58 7.05 -10.67
C ASP A 18 9.88 6.45 -9.44
N THR A 19 10.31 6.80 -8.23
CA THR A 19 9.67 6.36 -6.99
C THR A 19 8.19 6.73 -6.96
N LEU A 20 7.82 7.96 -7.31
CA LEU A 20 6.43 8.40 -7.33
C LEU A 20 5.56 7.64 -8.36
N THR A 21 6.16 7.12 -9.41
CA THR A 21 5.47 6.38 -10.48
C THR A 21 5.35 4.90 -10.19
N ASN A 22 6.36 4.33 -9.53
CA ASN A 22 6.59 2.89 -9.41
C ASN A 22 6.50 2.35 -7.98
N GLU A 23 6.26 3.19 -6.98
CA GLU A 23 6.07 2.78 -5.60
C GLU A 23 4.74 3.34 -5.05
N CYS A 24 3.96 2.48 -4.41
CA CYS A 24 2.72 2.90 -3.77
C CYS A 24 3.03 3.67 -2.49
N PHE A 25 2.63 4.94 -2.41
CA PHE A 25 2.91 5.81 -1.26
C PHE A 25 2.39 5.27 0.09
N ILE A 26 1.29 4.54 0.08
CA ILE A 26 0.67 4.02 1.31
C ILE A 26 1.41 2.79 1.84
N CYS A 27 1.73 1.81 0.99
CA CYS A 27 2.24 0.52 1.44
C CYS A 27 3.66 0.18 1.01
N GLY A 28 4.31 1.03 0.20
CA GLY A 28 5.67 0.80 -0.30
C GLY A 28 5.79 -0.41 -1.25
N PHE A 29 4.69 -0.84 -1.86
CA PHE A 29 4.74 -1.91 -2.86
C PHE A 29 5.27 -1.35 -4.18
N HIS A 30 6.28 -2.00 -4.76
CA HIS A 30 6.78 -1.63 -6.07
C HIS A 30 5.95 -2.25 -7.19
N ARG A 31 5.73 -1.50 -8.27
CA ARG A 31 5.01 -1.96 -9.45
C ARG A 31 5.55 -3.27 -10.00
N ALA A 32 6.87 -3.38 -10.19
CA ALA A 32 7.51 -4.60 -10.68
C ALA A 32 7.20 -5.82 -9.80
N ALA A 33 7.30 -5.67 -8.48
CA ALA A 33 6.96 -6.74 -7.55
C ALA A 33 5.46 -7.07 -7.59
N TYR A 34 4.59 -6.10 -7.85
CA TYR A 34 3.13 -6.32 -7.91
C TYR A 34 2.78 -7.14 -9.14
N ASP A 35 3.41 -6.80 -10.26
CA ASP A 35 3.29 -7.55 -11.52
C ASP A 35 3.84 -8.98 -11.37
N ASP A 36 4.94 -9.17 -10.63
CA ASP A 36 5.51 -10.50 -10.33
C ASP A 36 4.57 -11.39 -9.50
N VAL A 37 3.69 -10.82 -8.68
CA VAL A 37 2.67 -11.60 -7.95
C VAL A 37 1.61 -12.16 -8.91
N GLY A 38 1.51 -11.63 -10.14
CA GLY A 38 0.57 -12.12 -11.15
C GLY A 38 -0.84 -11.54 -11.02
N ILE A 39 -1.01 -10.43 -10.30
CA ILE A 39 -2.31 -9.77 -10.14
C ILE A 39 -2.61 -8.95 -11.39
N LEU A 40 -3.44 -9.51 -12.27
CA LEU A 40 -3.86 -8.83 -13.52
C LEU A 40 -5.04 -7.87 -13.29
N SER A 41 -5.83 -8.10 -12.24
CA SER A 41 -6.95 -7.25 -11.84
C SER A 41 -7.14 -7.34 -10.32
N PRO A 42 -7.12 -6.23 -9.58
CA PRO A 42 -6.87 -4.86 -10.07
C PRO A 42 -5.43 -4.66 -10.57
N THR A 43 -5.21 -3.72 -11.51
CA THR A 43 -3.87 -3.31 -11.93
C THR A 43 -3.17 -2.49 -10.85
N PHE A 44 -1.85 -2.31 -10.92
CA PHE A 44 -1.13 -1.44 -9.97
C PHE A 44 -1.67 0.00 -9.94
N ASP A 45 -2.10 0.53 -11.09
CA ASP A 45 -2.71 1.87 -11.14
C ASP A 45 -4.03 1.93 -10.37
N ASN A 46 -4.84 0.87 -10.45
CA ASN A 46 -6.07 0.74 -9.64
C ASN A 46 -5.72 0.57 -8.16
N HIS A 47 -4.70 -0.21 -7.84
CA HIS A 47 -4.19 -0.33 -6.47
C HIS A 47 -3.84 1.05 -5.87
N VAL A 48 -3.11 1.90 -6.60
CA VAL A 48 -2.75 3.24 -6.10
C VAL A 48 -3.95 4.20 -6.06
N LYS A 49 -4.81 4.18 -7.08
CA LYS A 49 -5.89 5.19 -7.23
C LYS A 49 -7.17 4.84 -6.46
N ALA A 50 -7.47 3.56 -6.30
CA ALA A 50 -8.70 3.07 -5.66
C ALA A 50 -8.41 2.47 -4.28
N ASP A 51 -7.60 1.42 -4.20
CA ASP A 51 -7.36 0.71 -2.93
C ASP A 51 -6.59 1.60 -1.94
N HIS A 52 -5.51 2.21 -2.40
CA HIS A 52 -4.54 2.97 -1.62
C HIS A 52 -4.51 4.46 -1.98
N ASN A 53 -5.69 5.04 -2.22
CA ASN A 53 -5.81 6.46 -2.49
C ASN A 53 -5.36 7.30 -1.28
N VAL A 54 -4.30 8.09 -1.44
CA VAL A 54 -3.69 8.88 -0.35
C VAL A 54 -4.68 9.83 0.32
N TRP A 55 -5.58 10.42 -0.46
CA TRP A 55 -6.56 11.37 0.07
C TRP A 55 -7.57 10.69 0.98
N ASN A 56 -7.95 9.44 0.68
CA ASN A 56 -8.86 8.69 1.54
C ASN A 56 -8.27 8.46 2.95
N TYR A 57 -6.95 8.21 3.05
CA TYR A 57 -6.28 8.10 4.35
C TYR A 57 -6.26 9.44 5.09
N LEU A 58 -5.96 10.55 4.40
CA LEU A 58 -6.02 11.87 5.01
C LEU A 58 -7.43 12.22 5.51
N TYR A 59 -8.44 11.97 4.68
CA TYR A 59 -9.84 12.19 5.04
C TYR A 59 -10.25 11.33 6.23
N PHE A 60 -9.83 10.07 6.29
CA PHE A 60 -10.13 9.21 7.42
C PHE A 60 -9.51 9.72 8.74
N VAL A 61 -8.27 10.22 8.70
CA VAL A 61 -7.65 10.85 9.88
C VAL A 61 -8.40 12.11 10.30
N MET A 62 -8.83 12.95 9.35
CA MET A 62 -9.63 14.15 9.67
C MET A 62 -11.01 13.78 10.23
N TYR A 63 -11.64 12.76 9.66
CA TYR A 63 -12.92 12.22 10.10
C TYR A 63 -12.87 11.73 11.55
N LEU A 64 -11.84 10.96 11.92
CA LEU A 64 -11.64 10.51 13.30
C LEU A 64 -11.40 11.64 14.29
N ARG A 65 -10.87 12.78 13.84
CA ARG A 65 -10.66 13.96 14.71
C ARG A 65 -11.95 14.72 15.01
N ASP A 66 -12.94 14.63 14.13
CA ASP A 66 -14.21 15.37 14.23
C ASP A 66 -15.32 14.52 14.87
N LYS A 67 -15.31 13.20 14.62
CA LYS A 67 -16.29 12.26 15.15
C LYS A 67 -16.16 12.06 16.66
N ASP A 68 -17.29 11.92 17.35
CA ASP A 68 -17.35 11.61 18.78
C ASP A 68 -16.74 10.21 19.06
N GLU A 69 -15.79 10.15 20.00
CA GLU A 69 -15.09 8.91 20.36
C GLU A 69 -16.03 7.82 20.88
N THR A 70 -17.18 8.19 21.46
CA THR A 70 -18.19 7.23 21.95
C THR A 70 -18.93 6.52 20.83
N GLU A 71 -18.87 7.05 19.60
CA GLU A 71 -19.48 6.48 18.40
C GLU A 71 -18.48 5.74 17.52
N PHE A 72 -17.24 5.58 17.97
CA PHE A 72 -16.24 4.82 17.23
C PHE A 72 -16.60 3.34 17.20
N SER A 73 -16.58 2.77 16.00
CA SER A 73 -16.49 1.34 15.79
C SER A 73 -15.16 0.79 16.34
N GLY A 74 -15.07 -0.54 16.44
CA GLY A 74 -13.86 -1.19 16.94
C GLY A 74 -12.62 -0.88 16.10
N VAL A 75 -12.76 -0.79 14.77
CA VAL A 75 -11.65 -0.46 13.87
C VAL A 75 -11.22 1.01 13.99
N GLU A 76 -12.17 1.92 14.14
CA GLU A 76 -11.89 3.35 14.35
C GLU A 76 -11.17 3.57 15.68
N THR A 77 -11.64 2.93 16.76
CA THR A 77 -10.97 2.95 18.07
C THR A 77 -9.53 2.42 17.96
N TYR A 78 -9.32 1.34 17.21
CA TYR A 78 -7.98 0.80 16.99
C TYR A 78 -7.07 1.83 16.31
N VAL A 79 -7.53 2.44 15.21
CA VAL A 79 -6.73 3.43 14.45
C VAL A 79 -6.49 4.70 15.28
N GLN A 80 -7.50 5.22 15.98
CA GLN A 80 -7.35 6.36 16.87
C GLN A 80 -6.24 6.13 17.91
N ARG A 81 -6.21 4.94 18.52
CA ARG A 81 -5.16 4.57 19.47
C ARG A 81 -3.77 4.52 18.83
N MET A 82 -3.67 4.04 17.58
CA MET A 82 -2.39 4.05 16.86
C MET A 82 -1.94 5.49 16.57
N LEU A 83 -2.86 6.37 16.15
CA LEU A 83 -2.59 7.79 15.91
C LEU A 83 -2.08 8.50 17.18
N HIS A 84 -2.72 8.29 18.34
CA HIS A 84 -2.25 8.86 19.61
C HIS A 84 -0.85 8.38 20.01
N LYS A 85 -0.51 7.13 19.68
CA LYS A 85 0.81 6.54 19.95
C LYS A 85 1.86 6.91 18.90
N SER A 86 1.47 7.63 17.84
CA SER A 86 2.30 7.82 16.63
C SER A 86 2.80 6.49 16.05
N ASP A 87 1.98 5.44 16.18
CA ASP A 87 2.26 4.12 15.65
C ASP A 87 1.67 4.01 14.24
N GLN A 88 2.48 3.56 13.27
CA GLN A 88 2.11 3.43 11.86
C GLN A 88 1.60 2.02 11.51
N ASN A 89 1.51 1.09 12.47
CA ASN A 89 1.10 -0.30 12.25
C ASN A 89 -0.31 -0.48 11.67
N TRP A 90 -1.15 0.56 11.67
CA TRP A 90 -2.46 0.53 11.01
C TRP A 90 -2.40 0.79 9.50
N ILE A 91 -1.29 1.33 9.00
CA ILE A 91 -1.02 1.49 7.57
C ILE A 91 -0.49 0.16 7.03
N PRO A 92 -1.00 -0.34 5.89
CA PRO A 92 -0.51 -1.61 5.33
C PRO A 92 0.95 -1.48 4.93
N SER A 93 1.75 -2.52 5.18
CA SER A 93 3.17 -2.58 4.77
C SER A 93 3.37 -3.72 3.78
N ARG A 94 3.79 -3.38 2.55
CA ARG A 94 4.03 -4.32 1.44
C ARG A 94 2.88 -5.31 1.23
N THR A 95 1.63 -4.85 1.39
CA THR A 95 0.43 -5.67 1.23
C THR A 95 -0.79 -4.82 0.84
N SER A 96 -1.86 -5.48 0.42
CA SER A 96 -3.21 -4.94 0.22
C SER A 96 -4.21 -6.09 0.22
N PHE A 97 -5.52 -5.77 0.25
CA PHE A 97 -6.56 -6.78 0.15
C PHE A 97 -6.39 -7.68 -1.09
N ALA A 98 -6.20 -7.07 -2.27
CA ALA A 98 -6.01 -7.82 -3.52
C ALA A 98 -4.79 -8.75 -3.48
N VAL A 99 -3.68 -8.27 -2.91
CA VAL A 99 -2.44 -9.05 -2.77
C VAL A 99 -2.65 -10.26 -1.86
N GLU A 100 -3.27 -10.09 -0.70
CA GLU A 100 -3.50 -11.20 0.23
C GLU A 100 -4.54 -12.18 -0.31
N HIS A 101 -5.58 -11.69 -0.99
CA HIS A 101 -6.58 -12.53 -1.63
C HIS A 101 -5.95 -13.44 -2.70
N TYR A 102 -5.16 -12.86 -3.60
CA TYR A 102 -4.51 -13.61 -4.67
C TYR A 102 -3.54 -14.65 -4.11
N LYS A 103 -2.70 -14.27 -3.14
CA LYS A 103 -1.79 -15.22 -2.46
C LYS A 103 -2.56 -16.39 -1.83
N ALA A 104 -3.69 -16.11 -1.17
CA ALA A 104 -4.51 -17.15 -0.54
C ALA A 104 -5.14 -18.09 -1.58
N GLU A 105 -5.61 -17.56 -2.72
CA GLU A 105 -6.16 -18.37 -3.81
C GLU A 105 -5.08 -19.24 -4.47
N THR A 106 -3.92 -18.68 -4.79
CA THR A 106 -2.79 -19.45 -5.34
C THR A 106 -2.36 -20.56 -4.38
N ALA A 107 -2.27 -20.27 -3.08
CA ALA A 107 -1.93 -21.28 -2.07
C ALA A 107 -2.96 -22.42 -2.01
N ARG A 108 -4.26 -22.10 -2.13
CA ARG A 108 -5.33 -23.10 -2.17
C ARG A 108 -5.24 -23.98 -3.41
N HIS A 109 -5.05 -23.39 -4.58
CA HIS A 109 -4.90 -24.15 -5.84
C HIS A 109 -3.69 -25.09 -5.79
N ASN A 110 -2.53 -24.59 -5.35
CA ASN A 110 -1.32 -25.40 -5.22
C ASN A 110 -1.49 -26.58 -4.24
N ALA A 111 -2.23 -26.37 -3.14
CA ALA A 111 -2.52 -27.44 -2.18
C ALA A 111 -3.44 -28.53 -2.75
N MET A 112 -4.41 -28.18 -3.60
CA MET A 112 -5.30 -29.15 -4.26
C MET A 112 -4.56 -29.98 -5.31
N GLU A 113 -3.65 -29.38 -6.09
CA GLU A 113 -2.87 -30.09 -7.11
C GLU A 113 -1.92 -31.14 -6.51
N GLN A 114 -1.36 -30.84 -5.33
CA GLN A 114 -0.48 -31.76 -4.59
C GLN A 114 -1.25 -32.96 -4.02
N GLN A 115 -2.55 -32.84 -3.76
CA GLN A 115 -3.38 -33.95 -3.28
C GLN A 115 -3.81 -34.92 -4.39
N HIS A 116 -3.84 -34.49 -5.64
CA HIS A 116 -4.21 -35.34 -6.79
C HIS A 116 -3.03 -36.11 -7.42
N HIS A 117 -1.80 -35.88 -6.95
CA HIS A 117 -0.59 -36.60 -7.39
C HIS A 117 -0.07 -37.63 -6.36
N MET A 118 -0.88 -37.97 -5.35
CA MET A 118 -0.73 -39.16 -4.50
C MET A 118 -1.87 -40.14 -4.76
#